data_AF-A0A5C4JJM2-F1
#
_entry.id   AF-A0A5C4JJM2-F1
#
_cell.length_a   1.000
_cell.length_b   1.000
_cell.length_c   1.000
_cell.angle_alpha   90.00
_cell.angle_beta   90.00
_cell.angle_gamma   90.00
#
_symmetry.space_group_name_H-M   'P 1'
#
loop_
_entity.id
_entity.type
_entity.pdbx_description
1 polymer ?
#
loop_
_entity_poly.entity_id
_entity_poly.type
_entity_poly.pdbx_seq_one_letter_code
_entity_poly.pdbx_strand_id
1 'polypeptide(L)'
;MSEPFKAAVVGPSRVGKTTLLTAILADTAELLAGTPVSVALDEATASRVRRQKGHLRSAIEAGEFDAAALGGTQAMSVYEIKLQADGDVGLEIPFRILDYPGGWLDPDMRARSPEAGKEWPSCEAHIKDSIMLLLPIDAAVLMEASTPAQRAAVPELLGLVDVEAVAERWAKIRNQHPAEPAVLLLAPLKCEKYFSDNGGAGQEAGRLRKLVREKYKEVLRIVAAECKDRMVHVVYAPIDTYGCVELMEAEWLRLGSGGLDFRGHYRFRGRPPTISVKAAGTIMQELCRAILDTEIGRTTESIDASLSAYTRLLERKAAPKGGFLNTLSYYLGNEVWENRAGRQRTQQEIARAQRQREQLREAVEKLVASPSDDRVEVW
;
A
#
# COMPACT_ATOMS: atom_id res chain seq x y z
N MET A 1 -6.33 14.51 -14.82
CA MET A 1 -6.45 13.49 -13.76
C MET A 1 -5.05 12.96 -13.52
N SER A 2 -4.56 13.04 -12.29
CA SER A 2 -3.25 12.48 -11.90
C SER A 2 -3.26 10.96 -12.05
N GLU A 3 -2.12 10.38 -12.41
CA GLU A 3 -1.98 8.91 -12.40
C GLU A 3 -2.06 8.39 -10.96
N PRO A 4 -2.81 7.31 -10.70
CA PRO A 4 -2.97 6.78 -9.35
C PRO A 4 -1.68 6.18 -8.79
N PHE A 5 -1.48 6.36 -7.49
CA PHE A 5 -0.39 5.71 -6.77
C PHE A 5 -0.64 4.21 -6.69
N LYS A 6 0.38 3.42 -7.02
CA LYS A 6 0.27 1.96 -7.10
C LYS A 6 0.95 1.31 -5.90
N ALA A 7 0.26 0.36 -5.29
CA ALA A 7 0.83 -0.57 -4.31
C ALA A 7 0.52 -2.01 -4.75
N ALA A 8 1.37 -2.95 -4.38
CA ALA A 8 1.18 -4.36 -4.72
C ALA A 8 1.36 -5.27 -3.50
N VAL A 9 0.42 -6.19 -3.30
CA VAL A 9 0.49 -7.22 -2.25
C VAL A 9 1.06 -8.50 -2.84
N VAL A 10 2.28 -8.86 -2.44
CA VAL A 10 3.06 -9.94 -3.04
C VAL A 10 3.31 -11.04 -2.01
N GLY A 11 2.76 -12.21 -2.27
CA GLY A 11 2.98 -13.39 -1.44
C GLY A 11 2.19 -14.60 -1.93
N PRO A 12 2.53 -15.80 -1.41
CA PRO A 12 1.93 -17.06 -1.87
C PRO A 12 0.44 -17.14 -1.52
N SER A 13 -0.20 -18.22 -1.97
CA SER A 13 -1.59 -18.51 -1.62
C SER A 13 -1.72 -18.75 -0.11
N ARG A 14 -2.88 -18.45 0.48
CA ARG A 14 -3.22 -18.63 1.91
C ARG A 14 -2.42 -17.79 2.93
N VAL A 15 -1.50 -16.92 2.49
CA VAL A 15 -0.74 -16.04 3.40
C VAL A 15 -1.60 -14.99 4.11
N GLY A 16 -2.74 -14.59 3.51
CA GLY A 16 -3.68 -13.62 4.10
C GLY A 16 -3.86 -12.29 3.34
N LYS A 17 -3.50 -12.22 2.05
CA LYS A 17 -3.55 -10.99 1.23
C LYS A 17 -4.91 -10.27 1.26
N THR A 18 -5.99 -10.95 0.90
CA THR A 18 -7.34 -10.36 0.83
C THR A 18 -7.85 -9.91 2.20
N THR A 19 -7.55 -10.70 3.24
CA THR A 19 -7.88 -10.37 4.62
C THR A 19 -7.13 -9.12 5.08
N LEU A 20 -5.84 -9.00 4.74
CA LEU A 20 -5.03 -7.82 5.01
C LEU A 20 -5.61 -6.57 4.32
N LEU A 21 -5.97 -6.65 3.04
CA LEU A 21 -6.57 -5.50 2.32
C LEU A 21 -7.88 -5.03 2.95
N THR A 22 -8.71 -5.97 3.39
CA THR A 22 -9.96 -5.64 4.09
C THR A 22 -9.68 -4.98 5.44
N ALA A 23 -8.65 -5.44 6.17
CA ALA A 23 -8.23 -4.85 7.43
C ALA A 23 -7.68 -3.43 7.24
N ILE A 24 -6.81 -3.21 6.25
CA ILE A 24 -6.27 -1.87 5.91
C ILE A 24 -7.42 -0.89 5.67
N LEU A 25 -8.40 -1.27 4.85
CA LEU A 25 -9.52 -0.40 4.51
C LEU A 25 -10.44 -0.09 5.70
N ALA A 26 -10.67 -1.07 6.57
CA ALA A 26 -11.47 -0.86 7.78
C ALA A 26 -10.75 0.06 8.77
N ASP A 27 -9.49 -0.21 9.05
CA ASP A 27 -8.67 0.53 10.02
C ASP A 27 -8.39 1.95 9.53
N THR A 28 -8.15 2.14 8.22
CA THR A 28 -8.00 3.47 7.61
C THR A 28 -9.26 4.32 7.79
N ALA A 29 -10.45 3.74 7.58
CA ALA A 29 -11.70 4.47 7.75
C ALA A 29 -11.92 4.88 9.21
N GLU A 30 -11.47 4.08 10.18
CA GLU A 30 -11.49 4.40 11.60
C GLU A 30 -10.49 5.50 11.97
N LEU A 31 -9.25 5.42 11.46
CA LEU A 31 -8.22 6.46 11.65
C LEU A 31 -8.65 7.83 11.11
N LEU A 32 -9.43 7.84 10.03
CA LEU A 32 -9.95 9.06 9.41
C LEU A 32 -11.27 9.53 10.02
N ALA A 33 -11.86 8.78 10.96
CA ALA A 33 -13.12 9.18 11.59
C ALA A 33 -12.96 10.52 12.33
N GLY A 34 -13.90 11.45 12.08
CA GLY A 34 -13.84 12.80 12.65
C GLY A 34 -12.80 13.72 11.99
N THR A 35 -12.24 13.32 10.86
CA THR A 35 -11.48 14.20 9.95
C THR A 35 -12.37 14.65 8.79
N PRO A 36 -12.06 15.76 8.11
CA PRO A 36 -12.76 16.16 6.89
C PRO A 36 -12.31 15.32 5.67
N VAL A 37 -11.70 14.15 5.86
CA VAL A 37 -11.27 13.27 4.78
C VAL A 37 -11.92 11.90 4.94
N SER A 38 -12.42 11.38 3.82
CA SER A 38 -13.08 10.09 3.75
C SER A 38 -12.40 9.17 2.74
N VAL A 39 -12.51 7.86 2.99
CA VAL A 39 -12.10 6.83 2.02
C VAL A 39 -13.28 6.54 1.11
N ALA A 40 -13.15 6.88 -0.17
CA ALA A 40 -14.08 6.46 -1.21
C ALA A 40 -13.55 5.19 -1.90
N LEU A 41 -14.45 4.24 -2.13
CA LEU A 41 -14.18 2.98 -2.82
C LEU A 41 -15.05 2.95 -4.08
N ASP A 42 -14.51 2.39 -5.17
CA ASP A 42 -15.35 2.07 -6.32
C ASP A 42 -16.37 0.96 -5.97
N GLU A 43 -17.37 0.76 -6.83
CA GLU A 43 -18.46 -0.17 -6.56
C GLU A 43 -17.95 -1.62 -6.41
N ALA A 44 -16.98 -2.01 -7.24
CA ALA A 44 -16.39 -3.35 -7.21
C ALA A 44 -15.63 -3.59 -5.90
N THR A 45 -14.77 -2.66 -5.48
CA THR A 45 -14.03 -2.73 -4.22
C THR A 45 -14.97 -2.72 -3.02
N ALA A 46 -15.96 -1.83 -3.01
CA ALA A 46 -16.95 -1.76 -1.94
C ALA A 46 -17.73 -3.07 -1.80
N SER A 47 -18.11 -3.69 -2.91
CA SER A 47 -18.79 -4.99 -2.93
C SER A 47 -17.93 -6.11 -2.34
N ARG A 48 -16.64 -6.15 -2.69
CA ARG A 48 -15.67 -7.12 -2.15
C ARG A 48 -15.49 -6.97 -0.64
N VAL A 49 -15.25 -5.74 -0.18
CA VAL A 49 -15.09 -5.44 1.25
C VAL A 49 -16.35 -5.82 2.04
N ARG A 50 -17.54 -5.50 1.53
CA ARG A 50 -18.81 -5.89 2.16
C ARG A 50 -18.97 -7.42 2.24
N ARG A 51 -18.63 -8.15 1.17
CA ARG A 51 -18.69 -9.62 1.15
C ARG A 51 -17.77 -10.23 2.20
N GLN A 52 -16.52 -9.78 2.26
CA GLN A 52 -15.55 -10.29 3.25
C GLN A 52 -16.00 -9.99 4.68
N LYS A 53 -16.51 -8.79 4.95
CA LYS A 53 -17.11 -8.44 6.25
C LYS A 53 -18.32 -9.33 6.59
N GLY A 54 -19.17 -9.62 5.61
CA GLY A 54 -20.31 -10.53 5.77
C GLY A 54 -19.90 -11.97 6.11
N HIS A 55 -18.87 -12.49 5.44
CA HIS A 55 -18.32 -13.82 5.73
C HIS A 55 -17.76 -13.89 7.15
N LEU A 56 -16.96 -12.88 7.55
CA LEU A 56 -16.41 -12.81 8.90
C LEU A 56 -17.51 -12.74 9.96
N ARG A 57 -18.54 -11.91 9.75
CA ARG A 57 -19.68 -11.80 10.68
C ARG A 57 -20.43 -13.12 10.79
N SER A 58 -20.64 -13.82 9.67
CA SER A 58 -21.29 -15.13 9.66
C SER A 58 -20.47 -16.17 10.42
N ALA A 59 -19.14 -16.15 10.28
CA ALA A 59 -18.24 -17.02 11.03
C ALA A 59 -18.29 -16.72 12.54
N ILE A 60 -18.30 -15.45 12.94
CA ILE A 60 -18.44 -15.04 14.35
C ILE A 60 -19.75 -15.57 14.95
N GLU A 61 -20.88 -15.41 14.25
CA GLU A 61 -22.19 -15.91 14.71
C GLU A 61 -22.25 -17.44 14.77
N ALA A 62 -21.59 -18.12 13.83
CA ALA A 62 -21.47 -19.58 13.85
C ALA A 62 -20.54 -20.10 14.96
N GLY A 63 -19.67 -19.25 15.52
CA GLY A 63 -18.65 -19.63 16.49
C GLY A 63 -17.49 -20.46 15.91
N GLU A 64 -17.49 -20.70 14.59
CA GLU A 64 -16.48 -21.47 13.87
C GLU A 64 -15.71 -20.56 12.92
N PHE A 65 -14.38 -20.57 13.04
CA PHE A 65 -13.49 -19.89 12.10
C PHE A 65 -12.75 -20.92 11.26
N ASP A 66 -13.22 -21.14 10.03
CA ASP A 66 -12.47 -21.89 9.03
C ASP A 66 -11.66 -20.94 8.15
N ALA A 67 -10.35 -20.90 8.38
CA ALA A 67 -9.42 -20.12 7.57
C ALA A 67 -9.40 -20.56 6.10
N ALA A 68 -9.76 -21.81 5.79
CA ALA A 68 -9.85 -22.33 4.43
C ALA A 68 -11.16 -21.95 3.72
N ALA A 69 -12.23 -21.68 4.47
CA ALA A 69 -13.50 -21.21 3.93
C ALA A 69 -13.43 -19.77 3.39
N LEU A 70 -12.47 -18.97 3.87
CA LEU A 70 -12.07 -17.70 3.25
C LEU A 70 -11.20 -18.00 2.02
N GLY A 71 -11.82 -18.58 0.98
CA GLY A 71 -11.14 -19.05 -0.22
C GLY A 71 -10.13 -18.02 -0.77
N GLY A 72 -8.95 -18.48 -1.17
CA GLY A 72 -7.91 -17.61 -1.71
C GLY A 72 -8.36 -16.88 -2.97
N THR A 73 -7.76 -15.71 -3.25
CA THR A 73 -8.00 -14.92 -4.46
C THR A 73 -7.90 -15.81 -5.70
N GLN A 74 -9.00 -15.90 -6.47
CA GLN A 74 -9.08 -16.74 -7.67
C GLN A 74 -8.74 -15.98 -8.96
N ALA A 75 -8.86 -14.64 -8.95
CA ALA A 75 -8.60 -13.79 -10.11
C ALA A 75 -7.88 -12.49 -9.71
N MET A 76 -7.14 -11.89 -10.64
CA MET A 76 -6.51 -10.58 -10.42
C MET A 76 -7.57 -9.54 -10.05
N SER A 77 -7.22 -8.69 -9.09
CA SER A 77 -8.12 -7.74 -8.48
C SER A 77 -7.36 -6.47 -8.14
N VAL A 78 -7.75 -5.35 -8.74
CA VAL A 78 -7.26 -4.03 -8.35
C VAL A 78 -8.30 -3.38 -7.45
N TYR A 79 -7.88 -2.94 -6.27
CA TYR A 79 -8.67 -2.18 -5.32
C TYR A 79 -8.46 -0.70 -5.62
N GLU A 80 -9.51 -0.04 -6.12
CA GLU A 80 -9.48 1.39 -6.44
C GLU A 80 -10.02 2.17 -5.25
N ILE A 81 -9.12 2.93 -4.64
CA ILE A 81 -9.37 3.66 -3.39
C ILE A 81 -9.07 5.13 -3.66
N LYS A 82 -9.88 6.02 -3.10
CA LYS A 82 -9.60 7.45 -3.15
C LYS A 82 -9.68 8.02 -1.74
N LEU A 83 -8.70 8.85 -1.38
CA LEU A 83 -8.86 9.76 -0.26
C LEU A 83 -9.43 11.07 -0.81
N GLN A 84 -10.57 11.48 -0.26
CA GLN A 84 -11.28 12.69 -0.71
C GLN A 84 -11.56 13.60 0.49
N ALA A 85 -11.50 14.92 0.29
CA ALA A 85 -11.94 15.88 1.29
C ALA A 85 -13.46 16.08 1.22
N ASP A 86 -14.10 16.12 2.39
CA ASP A 86 -15.53 16.34 2.52
C ASP A 86 -15.90 17.74 2.03
N GLY A 87 -16.84 17.81 1.08
CA GLY A 87 -17.36 19.07 0.55
C GLY A 87 -16.58 19.67 -0.62
N ASP A 88 -15.48 19.06 -1.07
CA ASP A 88 -14.73 19.51 -2.26
C ASP A 88 -14.47 18.36 -3.24
N VAL A 89 -15.25 18.32 -4.33
CA VAL A 89 -15.21 17.28 -5.39
C VAL A 89 -13.88 17.33 -6.19
N GLY A 90 -13.07 18.38 -5.99
CA GLY A 90 -11.82 18.58 -6.73
C GLY A 90 -10.57 17.94 -6.12
N LEU A 91 -10.65 17.38 -4.91
CA LEU A 91 -9.46 16.93 -4.16
C LEU A 91 -9.53 15.41 -3.90
N GLU A 92 -8.97 14.63 -4.83
CA GLU A 92 -8.90 13.16 -4.72
C GLU A 92 -7.43 12.70 -4.83
N ILE A 93 -6.96 11.87 -3.88
CA ILE A 93 -5.74 11.07 -4.05
C ILE A 93 -6.18 9.66 -4.46
N PRO A 94 -6.00 9.26 -5.72
CA PRO A 94 -6.36 7.92 -6.15
C PRO A 94 -5.21 6.93 -5.89
N PHE A 95 -5.58 5.78 -5.36
CA PHE A 95 -4.71 4.65 -5.05
C PHE A 95 -5.22 3.40 -5.77
N ARG A 96 -4.29 2.56 -6.19
CA ARG A 96 -4.60 1.24 -6.74
C ARG A 96 -3.76 0.19 -6.03
N ILE A 97 -4.41 -0.68 -5.28
CA ILE A 97 -3.75 -1.79 -4.59
C ILE A 97 -4.07 -3.09 -5.31
N LEU A 98 -3.02 -3.79 -5.76
CA LEU A 98 -3.15 -5.05 -6.48
C LEU A 98 -3.21 -6.25 -5.53
N ASP A 99 -4.23 -7.09 -5.70
CA ASP A 99 -4.33 -8.46 -5.19
C ASP A 99 -4.41 -9.43 -6.37
N TYR A 100 -3.76 -10.58 -6.26
CA TYR A 100 -3.77 -11.59 -7.30
C TYR A 100 -3.57 -12.99 -6.69
N PRO A 101 -3.94 -14.06 -7.43
CA PRO A 101 -3.76 -15.42 -6.93
C PRO A 101 -2.28 -15.69 -6.63
N GLY A 102 -1.97 -16.15 -5.41
CA GLY A 102 -0.58 -16.31 -4.98
C GLY A 102 0.20 -17.34 -5.82
N GLY A 103 -0.49 -18.33 -6.37
CA GLY A 103 0.10 -19.31 -7.29
C GLY A 103 0.57 -18.71 -8.62
N TRP A 104 0.26 -17.45 -8.94
CA TRP A 104 0.83 -16.79 -10.11
C TRP A 104 2.27 -16.35 -9.90
N LEU A 105 2.79 -16.36 -8.67
CA LEU A 105 4.20 -16.11 -8.42
C LEU A 105 5.08 -17.19 -9.04
N ASP A 106 4.71 -18.44 -8.81
CA ASP A 106 5.35 -19.62 -9.35
C ASP A 106 5.10 -19.72 -10.88
N PRO A 107 6.16 -19.67 -11.72
CA PRO A 107 6.03 -19.80 -13.17
C PRO A 107 5.36 -21.09 -13.63
N ASP A 108 5.58 -22.21 -12.94
CA ASP A 108 5.03 -23.51 -13.32
C ASP A 108 3.53 -23.57 -13.02
N MET A 109 3.11 -23.04 -11.87
CA MET A 109 1.70 -22.92 -11.52
C MET A 109 0.98 -21.91 -12.42
N ARG A 110 1.65 -20.80 -12.77
CA ARG A 110 1.15 -19.81 -13.71
C ARG A 110 0.96 -20.41 -15.12
N ALA A 111 1.90 -21.21 -15.61
CA ALA A 111 1.82 -21.86 -16.92
C ALA A 111 0.64 -22.84 -17.04
N ARG A 112 0.16 -23.38 -15.93
CA ARG A 112 -1.02 -24.26 -15.87
C ARG A 112 -2.36 -23.51 -15.97
N SER A 113 -2.36 -22.18 -15.86
CA SER A 113 -3.57 -21.35 -15.94
C SER A 113 -3.55 -20.45 -17.18
N PRO A 114 -4.42 -20.70 -18.18
CA PRO A 114 -4.55 -19.84 -19.35
C PRO A 114 -4.91 -18.39 -19.03
N GLU A 115 -5.66 -18.16 -17.94
CA GLU A 115 -6.02 -16.83 -17.45
C GLU A 115 -4.79 -16.12 -16.87
N ALA A 116 -4.01 -16.82 -16.04
CA ALA A 116 -2.79 -16.28 -15.48
C ALA A 116 -1.79 -15.88 -16.57
N GLY A 117 -1.65 -16.68 -17.64
CA GLY A 117 -0.80 -16.32 -18.78
C GLY A 117 -1.21 -15.03 -19.50
N LYS A 118 -2.52 -14.71 -19.53
CA LYS A 118 -3.04 -13.49 -20.16
C LYS A 118 -2.92 -12.26 -19.27
N GLU A 119 -3.19 -12.41 -17.98
CA GLU A 119 -3.26 -11.28 -17.04
C GLU A 119 -1.92 -10.97 -16.37
N TRP A 120 -1.00 -11.93 -16.32
CA TRP A 120 0.31 -11.76 -15.68
C TRP A 120 1.12 -10.57 -16.20
N PRO A 121 1.20 -10.26 -17.50
CA PRO A 121 1.92 -9.07 -17.95
C PRO A 121 1.40 -7.77 -17.32
N SER A 122 0.09 -7.65 -17.14
CA SER A 122 -0.52 -6.48 -16.48
C SER A 122 -0.25 -6.49 -14.97
N CYS A 123 -0.36 -7.66 -14.33
CA CYS A 123 -0.01 -7.86 -12.93
C CYS A 123 1.46 -7.48 -12.66
N GLU A 124 2.39 -7.97 -13.46
CA GLU A 124 3.82 -7.72 -13.35
C GLU A 124 4.15 -6.24 -13.59
N ALA A 125 3.52 -5.59 -14.57
CA ALA A 125 3.67 -4.16 -14.79
C ALA A 125 3.21 -3.35 -13.57
N HIS A 126 2.04 -3.67 -13.01
CA HIS A 126 1.55 -2.99 -11.81
C HIS A 126 2.47 -3.18 -10.61
N ILE A 127 3.02 -4.39 -10.40
CA ILE A 127 4.00 -4.65 -9.34
C ILE A 127 5.26 -3.78 -9.54
N LYS A 128 5.82 -3.73 -10.76
CA LYS A 128 7.01 -2.93 -11.08
C LYS A 128 6.80 -1.43 -10.90
N ASP A 129 5.61 -0.95 -11.25
CA ASP A 129 5.23 0.45 -11.14
C ASP A 129 4.82 0.86 -9.72
N SER A 130 4.69 -0.09 -8.80
CA SER A 130 4.25 0.20 -7.43
C SER A 130 5.31 0.94 -6.62
N ILE A 131 4.93 2.04 -5.99
CA ILE A 131 5.77 2.77 -5.03
C ILE A 131 5.95 2.01 -3.72
N MET A 132 5.01 1.11 -3.41
CA MET A 132 5.03 0.26 -2.23
C MET A 132 4.89 -1.21 -2.60
N LEU A 133 5.82 -2.03 -2.12
CA LEU A 133 5.75 -3.49 -2.18
C LEU A 133 5.38 -4.03 -0.78
N LEU A 134 4.19 -4.59 -0.66
CA LEU A 134 3.66 -5.17 0.58
C LEU A 134 3.86 -6.68 0.58
N LEU A 135 4.67 -7.18 1.51
CA LEU A 135 4.99 -8.60 1.68
C LEU A 135 4.28 -9.14 2.93
N PRO A 136 3.05 -9.67 2.82
CA PRO A 136 2.42 -10.39 3.90
C PRO A 136 3.19 -11.67 4.22
N ILE A 137 3.31 -11.98 5.50
CA ILE A 137 4.08 -13.12 6.02
C ILE A 137 3.18 -13.91 6.95
N ASP A 138 3.03 -15.21 6.71
CA ASP A 138 2.28 -16.06 7.63
C ASP A 138 3.12 -16.30 8.90
N ALA A 139 2.84 -15.56 9.97
CA ALA A 139 3.61 -15.66 11.21
C ALA A 139 3.47 -17.05 11.83
N ALA A 140 2.34 -17.74 11.65
CA ALA A 140 2.12 -19.07 12.19
C ALA A 140 3.06 -20.11 11.55
N VAL A 141 3.25 -20.04 10.22
CA VAL A 141 4.21 -20.91 9.52
C VAL A 141 5.63 -20.71 10.05
N LEU A 142 6.03 -19.46 10.35
CA LEU A 142 7.35 -19.16 10.90
C LEU A 142 7.53 -19.62 12.35
N MET A 143 6.56 -19.31 13.20
CA MET A 143 6.69 -19.45 14.65
C MET A 143 6.49 -20.90 15.11
N GLU A 144 5.64 -21.66 14.42
CA GLU A 144 5.27 -23.03 14.80
C GLU A 144 6.16 -24.11 14.16
N ALA A 145 7.17 -23.72 13.36
CA ALA A 145 8.15 -24.63 12.77
C ALA A 145 9.23 -25.06 13.79
N SER A 146 8.92 -26.09 14.58
CA SER A 146 9.74 -26.56 15.70
C SER A 146 10.79 -27.62 15.32
N THR A 147 10.57 -28.39 14.27
CA THR A 147 11.50 -29.46 13.81
C THR A 147 12.36 -29.02 12.61
N PRO A 148 13.51 -29.68 12.34
CA PRO A 148 14.33 -29.39 11.16
C PRO A 148 13.55 -29.52 9.84
N ALA A 149 12.70 -30.54 9.71
CA ALA A 149 11.89 -30.77 8.51
C ALA A 149 10.88 -29.63 8.28
N GLN A 150 10.18 -29.19 9.34
CA GLN A 150 9.25 -28.06 9.27
C GLN A 150 9.99 -26.77 8.90
N ARG A 151 11.15 -26.49 9.52
CA ARG A 151 11.98 -25.33 9.19
C ARG A 151 12.50 -25.34 7.75
N ALA A 152 12.73 -26.53 7.18
CA ALA A 152 13.13 -26.69 5.79
C ALA A 152 11.96 -26.47 4.80
N ALA A 153 10.72 -26.67 5.22
CA ALA A 153 9.53 -26.42 4.42
C ALA A 153 9.08 -24.94 4.40
N VAL A 154 9.47 -24.16 5.41
CA VAL A 154 9.13 -22.73 5.52
C VAL A 154 9.41 -21.92 4.25
N PRO A 155 10.58 -22.02 3.60
CA PRO A 155 10.87 -21.23 2.39
C PRO A 155 9.89 -21.48 1.24
N GLU A 156 9.47 -22.74 1.05
CA GLU A 156 8.49 -23.14 0.03
C GLU A 156 7.10 -22.61 0.39
N LEU A 157 6.65 -22.81 1.62
CA LEU A 157 5.34 -22.36 2.10
C LEU A 157 5.17 -20.83 2.07
N LEU A 158 6.25 -20.09 2.30
CA LEU A 158 6.26 -18.63 2.22
C LEU A 158 6.64 -18.10 0.83
N GLY A 159 6.92 -18.99 -0.13
CA GLY A 159 7.28 -18.62 -1.50
C GLY A 159 8.51 -17.72 -1.58
N LEU A 160 9.52 -17.92 -0.72
CA LEU A 160 10.62 -16.97 -0.57
C LEU A 160 11.41 -16.76 -1.86
N VAL A 161 11.64 -17.82 -2.64
CA VAL A 161 12.35 -17.73 -3.93
C VAL A 161 11.61 -16.82 -4.92
N ASP A 162 10.29 -16.96 -5.02
CA ASP A 162 9.50 -16.14 -5.94
C ASP A 162 9.39 -14.69 -5.43
N VAL A 163 9.26 -14.51 -4.12
CA VAL A 163 9.24 -13.18 -3.48
C VAL A 163 10.57 -12.46 -3.71
N GLU A 164 11.70 -13.15 -3.57
CA GLU A 164 13.04 -12.61 -3.87
C GLU A 164 13.12 -12.14 -5.33
N ALA A 165 12.67 -12.95 -6.28
CA ALA A 165 12.70 -12.61 -7.69
C ALA A 165 11.79 -11.41 -8.03
N VAL A 166 10.63 -11.28 -7.38
CA VAL A 166 9.74 -10.12 -7.54
C VAL A 166 10.36 -8.87 -6.90
N ALA A 167 10.92 -8.98 -5.71
CA ALA A 167 11.57 -7.87 -5.01
C ALA A 167 12.76 -7.33 -5.81
N GLU A 168 13.57 -8.20 -6.41
CA GLU A 168 14.67 -7.82 -7.30
C GLU A 168 14.16 -6.99 -8.49
N ARG A 169 13.14 -7.49 -9.21
CA ARG A 169 12.56 -6.80 -10.36
C ARG A 169 11.96 -5.45 -9.98
N TRP A 170 11.23 -5.40 -8.86
CA TRP A 170 10.67 -4.16 -8.33
C TRP A 170 11.77 -3.15 -7.99
N ALA A 171 12.80 -3.56 -7.25
CA ALA A 171 13.90 -2.70 -6.84
C ALA A 171 14.68 -2.11 -8.03
N LYS A 172 14.93 -2.92 -9.07
CA LYS A 172 15.55 -2.46 -10.33
C LYS A 172 14.78 -1.32 -10.98
N ILE A 173 13.45 -1.43 -11.04
CA ILE A 173 12.60 -0.38 -11.62
C ILE A 173 12.54 0.85 -10.70
N ARG A 174 12.43 0.67 -9.38
CA ARG A 174 12.47 1.79 -8.43
C ARG A 174 13.78 2.58 -8.48
N ASN A 175 14.90 1.95 -8.82
CA ASN A 175 16.18 2.63 -9.01
C ASN A 175 16.23 3.48 -10.29
N GLN A 176 15.40 3.16 -11.30
CA GLN A 176 15.26 3.96 -12.53
C GLN A 176 14.39 5.22 -12.32
N HIS A 177 13.61 5.24 -11.25
CA HIS A 177 12.73 6.36 -10.88
C HIS A 177 13.10 6.92 -9.48
N PRO A 178 14.29 7.53 -9.32
CA PRO A 178 14.79 7.97 -8.01
C PRO A 178 13.95 9.08 -7.37
N ALA A 179 13.19 9.84 -8.16
CA ALA A 179 12.25 10.86 -7.69
C ALA A 179 10.97 10.27 -7.08
N GLU A 180 10.66 9.01 -7.33
CA GLU A 180 9.52 8.33 -6.73
C GLU A 180 9.93 7.62 -5.44
N PRO A 181 9.04 7.53 -4.44
CA PRO A 181 9.30 6.80 -3.21
C PRO A 181 9.38 5.29 -3.49
N ALA A 182 10.12 4.60 -2.64
CA ALA A 182 10.22 3.16 -2.64
C ALA A 182 10.06 2.68 -1.20
N VAL A 183 8.92 2.03 -0.94
CA VAL A 183 8.57 1.48 0.36
C VAL A 183 8.49 -0.04 0.26
N LEU A 184 9.24 -0.74 1.10
CA LEU A 184 9.15 -2.18 1.27
C LEU A 184 8.53 -2.46 2.63
N LEU A 185 7.35 -3.05 2.67
CA LEU A 185 6.65 -3.34 3.92
C LEU A 185 6.56 -4.84 4.16
N LEU A 186 7.17 -5.32 5.23
CA LEU A 186 7.07 -6.68 5.73
C LEU A 186 5.92 -6.75 6.74
N ALA A 187 4.87 -7.49 6.40
CA ALA A 187 3.64 -7.57 7.19
C ALA A 187 3.39 -8.99 7.74
N PRO A 188 4.00 -9.39 8.88
CA PRO A 188 3.57 -10.58 9.59
C PRO A 188 2.07 -10.51 9.92
N LEU A 189 1.33 -11.55 9.54
CA LEU A 189 -0.11 -11.68 9.79
C LEU A 189 -0.36 -12.82 10.79
N LYS A 190 -1.57 -12.85 11.36
CA LYS A 190 -2.00 -13.85 12.36
C LYS A 190 -1.19 -13.73 13.65
N CYS A 191 -0.92 -12.51 14.07
CA CYS A 191 -0.04 -12.19 15.18
C CYS A 191 -0.70 -12.30 16.56
N GLU A 192 -2.01 -12.55 16.63
CA GLU A 192 -2.83 -12.50 17.84
C GLU A 192 -2.36 -13.43 18.98
N LYS A 193 -1.61 -14.50 18.65
CA LYS A 193 -0.99 -15.44 19.61
C LYS A 193 0.34 -14.94 20.17
N TYR A 194 1.09 -14.16 19.39
CA TYR A 194 2.51 -13.83 19.68
C TYR A 194 2.69 -12.51 20.43
N PHE A 195 1.64 -11.69 20.49
CA PHE A 195 1.58 -10.42 21.22
C PHE A 195 0.52 -10.47 22.33
N SER A 196 0.65 -9.60 23.33
CA SER A 196 -0.22 -9.56 24.53
C SER A 196 -1.13 -8.34 24.63
N ASP A 197 -1.02 -7.44 23.67
CA ASP A 197 -1.67 -6.12 23.58
C ASP A 197 -3.05 -6.13 22.88
N ASN A 198 -3.48 -7.30 22.39
CA ASN A 198 -4.82 -7.50 21.82
C ASN A 198 -5.60 -8.60 22.55
N GLY A 199 -5.36 -8.75 23.87
CA GLY A 199 -5.97 -9.76 24.72
C GLY A 199 -5.32 -11.15 24.64
N GLY A 200 -4.17 -11.27 23.96
CA GLY A 200 -3.35 -12.47 23.94
C GLY A 200 -2.45 -12.58 25.17
N ALA A 201 -1.87 -13.76 25.40
CA ALA A 201 -0.84 -13.95 26.43
C ALA A 201 0.59 -13.96 25.85
N GLY A 202 0.73 -13.67 24.56
CA GLY A 202 1.99 -13.78 23.83
C GLY A 202 3.05 -12.76 24.26
N GLN A 203 4.28 -13.25 24.45
CA GLN A 203 5.46 -12.41 24.68
C GLN A 203 6.59 -12.77 23.70
N GLU A 204 6.20 -13.13 22.47
CA GLU A 204 7.12 -13.65 21.45
C GLU A 204 7.42 -12.65 20.33
N ALA A 205 7.03 -11.37 20.50
CA ALA A 205 7.28 -10.29 19.54
C ALA A 205 8.76 -10.23 19.09
N GLY A 206 9.70 -10.31 20.04
CA GLY A 206 11.14 -10.32 19.74
C GLY A 206 11.60 -11.53 18.94
N ARG A 207 10.99 -12.71 19.17
CA ARG A 207 11.29 -13.95 18.42
C ARG A 207 10.73 -13.86 17.00
N LEU A 208 9.49 -13.41 16.82
CA LEU A 208 8.88 -13.21 15.51
C LEU A 208 9.72 -12.24 14.66
N ARG A 209 10.08 -11.09 15.22
CA ARG A 209 10.95 -10.10 14.58
C ARG A 209 12.26 -10.72 14.10
N LYS A 210 12.94 -11.48 14.98
CA LYS A 210 14.21 -12.13 14.66
C LYS A 210 14.04 -13.12 13.50
N LEU A 211 13.01 -13.95 13.54
CA LEU A 211 12.75 -14.94 12.50
C LEU A 211 12.40 -14.29 11.15
N VAL A 212 11.60 -13.23 11.15
CA VAL A 212 11.28 -12.48 9.92
C VAL A 212 12.55 -11.88 9.33
N ARG A 213 13.36 -11.19 10.15
CA ARG A 213 14.62 -10.61 9.69
C ARG A 213 15.60 -11.66 9.17
N GLU A 214 15.65 -12.85 9.78
CA GLU A 214 16.50 -13.95 9.34
C GLU A 214 16.02 -14.54 8.01
N LYS A 215 14.71 -14.83 7.88
CA LYS A 215 14.14 -15.49 6.70
C LYS A 215 14.03 -14.58 5.49
N TYR A 216 13.78 -13.29 5.70
CA TYR A 216 13.69 -12.27 4.63
C TYR A 216 15.01 -11.51 4.44
N LYS A 217 16.11 -11.95 5.07
CA LYS A 217 17.44 -11.32 4.95
C LYS A 217 17.85 -11.17 3.49
N GLU A 218 17.57 -12.18 2.67
CA GLU A 218 17.98 -12.18 1.27
C GLU A 218 17.18 -11.17 0.43
N VAL A 219 15.87 -11.07 0.66
CA VAL A 219 15.02 -10.00 0.09
C VAL A 219 15.58 -8.62 0.44
N LEU A 220 15.90 -8.37 1.71
CA LEU A 220 16.48 -7.10 2.16
C LEU A 220 17.83 -6.82 1.49
N ARG A 221 18.68 -7.85 1.38
CA ARG A 221 20.00 -7.76 0.74
C ARG A 221 19.87 -7.42 -0.75
N ILE A 222 18.96 -8.09 -1.47
CA ILE A 222 18.68 -7.86 -2.88
C ILE A 222 18.21 -6.42 -3.10
N VAL A 223 17.20 -5.97 -2.34
CA VAL A 223 16.65 -4.62 -2.46
C VAL A 223 17.73 -3.56 -2.19
N ALA A 224 18.54 -3.73 -1.13
CA ALA A 224 19.65 -2.83 -0.83
C ALA A 224 20.73 -2.84 -1.94
N ALA A 225 20.99 -3.98 -2.57
CA ALA A 225 21.99 -4.11 -3.63
C ALA A 225 21.53 -3.48 -4.96
N GLU A 226 20.24 -3.53 -5.27
CA GLU A 226 19.66 -2.93 -6.49
C GLU A 226 19.37 -1.43 -6.34
N CYS A 227 19.14 -0.96 -5.11
CA CYS A 227 18.83 0.44 -4.81
C CYS A 227 20.01 1.18 -4.14
N LYS A 228 21.24 1.02 -4.64
CA LYS A 228 22.44 1.63 -4.01
C LYS A 228 22.42 3.16 -3.97
N ASP A 229 21.81 3.78 -4.97
CA ASP A 229 21.83 5.23 -5.18
C ASP A 229 20.59 5.93 -4.61
N ARG A 230 19.75 5.21 -3.86
CA ARG A 230 18.53 5.75 -3.25
C ARG A 230 18.24 5.12 -1.90
N MET A 231 17.49 5.84 -1.07
CA MET A 231 16.92 5.26 0.13
C MET A 231 15.66 4.44 -0.23
N VAL A 232 15.57 3.23 0.34
CA VAL A 232 14.34 2.44 0.36
C VAL A 232 13.84 2.44 1.80
N HIS A 233 12.59 2.85 2.00
CA HIS A 233 11.98 2.85 3.32
C HIS A 233 11.50 1.43 3.64
N VAL A 234 12.15 0.75 4.57
CA VAL A 234 11.79 -0.62 4.95
C VAL A 234 11.03 -0.59 6.27
N VAL A 235 9.82 -1.14 6.27
CA VAL A 235 8.92 -1.14 7.43
C VAL A 235 8.57 -2.58 7.79
N TYR A 236 8.69 -2.89 9.08
CA TYR A 236 8.19 -4.12 9.68
C TYR A 236 6.94 -3.79 10.49
N ALA A 237 5.79 -4.33 10.08
CA ALA A 237 4.51 -4.07 10.74
C ALA A 237 3.76 -5.40 10.99
N PRO A 238 3.83 -5.97 12.20
CA PRO A 238 3.06 -7.16 12.54
C PRO A 238 1.59 -6.80 12.81
N ILE A 239 0.68 -7.45 12.08
CA ILE A 239 -0.72 -7.06 11.96
C ILE A 239 -1.65 -8.13 12.50
N ASP A 240 -2.57 -7.69 13.37
CA ASP A 240 -3.75 -8.49 13.73
C ASP A 240 -4.86 -8.10 12.78
N THR A 241 -5.17 -8.99 11.83
CA THR A 241 -6.17 -8.68 10.80
C THR A 241 -7.60 -8.70 11.33
N TYR A 242 -7.89 -9.58 12.29
CA TYR A 242 -9.18 -9.67 12.94
C TYR A 242 -9.08 -9.39 14.44
N GLY A 243 -7.94 -9.71 15.07
CA GLY A 243 -7.67 -9.48 16.49
C GLY A 243 -8.40 -10.40 17.46
N CYS A 244 -9.56 -10.89 17.05
CA CYS A 244 -10.37 -11.85 17.79
C CYS A 244 -10.12 -13.29 17.37
N VAL A 245 -9.18 -13.58 16.47
CA VAL A 245 -8.92 -14.94 15.97
C VAL A 245 -7.55 -15.39 16.48
N GLU A 246 -7.52 -16.47 17.27
CA GLU A 246 -6.30 -17.00 17.88
C GLU A 246 -5.99 -18.40 17.35
N LEU A 247 -4.72 -18.63 17.01
CA LEU A 247 -4.22 -19.96 16.63
C LEU A 247 -4.20 -20.88 17.87
N MET A 248 -4.96 -21.97 17.79
CA MET A 248 -5.04 -22.99 18.83
C MET A 248 -4.03 -24.11 18.59
N GLU A 249 -4.03 -24.64 17.37
CA GLU A 249 -3.22 -25.80 17.02
C GLU A 249 -2.58 -25.61 15.65
N ALA A 250 -1.35 -26.07 15.54
CA ALA A 250 -0.54 -26.05 14.34
C ALA A 250 -0.29 -27.49 13.87
N GLU A 251 -0.88 -27.85 12.74
CA GLU A 251 -0.78 -29.17 12.14
C GLU A 251 0.15 -29.11 10.91
N TRP A 252 1.13 -30.02 10.87
CA TRP A 252 2.07 -30.15 9.76
C TRP A 252 1.79 -31.46 9.02
N LEU A 253 1.28 -31.35 7.80
CA LEU A 253 0.79 -32.46 7.00
C LEU A 253 1.87 -32.92 6.02
N ARG A 254 2.17 -34.23 5.97
CA ARG A 254 3.05 -34.79 4.94
C ARG A 254 2.31 -34.88 3.62
N LEU A 255 2.89 -34.30 2.59
CA LEU A 255 2.46 -34.46 1.21
C LEU A 255 3.05 -35.77 0.66
N GLY A 256 2.35 -36.41 -0.28
CA GLY A 256 2.79 -37.68 -0.88
C GLY A 256 4.16 -37.62 -1.58
N SER A 257 4.64 -36.43 -1.90
CA SER A 257 5.96 -36.15 -2.49
C SER A 257 7.10 -35.99 -1.46
N GLY A 258 6.82 -36.13 -0.16
CA GLY A 258 7.79 -35.89 0.92
C GLY A 258 7.86 -34.44 1.41
N GLY A 259 7.12 -33.52 0.78
CA GLY A 259 6.94 -32.14 1.25
C GLY A 259 6.06 -32.04 2.51
N LEU A 260 6.04 -30.86 3.13
CA LEU A 260 5.15 -30.54 4.26
C LEU A 260 4.22 -29.38 3.91
N ASP A 261 2.95 -29.50 4.28
CA ASP A 261 1.99 -28.39 4.29
C ASP A 261 1.68 -27.96 5.73
N PHE A 262 1.24 -26.72 5.91
CA PHE A 262 0.86 -26.16 7.20
C PHE A 262 -0.65 -25.90 7.25
N ARG A 263 -1.28 -26.32 8.35
CA ARG A 263 -2.67 -26.02 8.67
C ARG A 263 -2.79 -25.50 10.10
N GLY A 264 -3.29 -24.28 10.23
CA GLY A 264 -3.65 -23.70 11.52
C GLY A 264 -5.12 -23.93 11.83
N HIS A 265 -5.41 -24.35 13.05
CA HIS A 265 -6.77 -24.38 13.61
C HIS A 265 -6.94 -23.18 14.53
N TYR A 266 -7.97 -22.38 14.29
CA TYR A 266 -8.17 -21.11 14.98
C TYR A 266 -9.49 -21.09 15.72
N ARG A 267 -9.57 -20.27 16.78
CA ARG A 267 -10.81 -19.99 17.50
C ARG A 267 -11.05 -18.50 17.61
N PHE A 268 -12.31 -18.13 17.83
CA PHE A 268 -12.63 -16.79 18.28
C PHE A 268 -12.30 -16.58 19.77
N ARG A 269 -11.80 -15.39 20.10
CA ARG A 269 -11.53 -14.89 21.45
C ARG A 269 -12.66 -13.96 21.89
N GLY A 270 -13.07 -14.08 23.15
CA GLY A 270 -14.17 -13.29 23.74
C GLY A 270 -15.55 -13.92 23.54
N ARG A 271 -16.52 -13.50 24.36
CA ARG A 271 -17.94 -13.89 24.25
C ARG A 271 -18.82 -12.66 24.52
N PRO A 272 -19.40 -12.02 23.49
CA PRO A 272 -19.19 -12.29 22.05
C PRO A 272 -17.77 -11.91 21.58
N PRO A 273 -17.28 -12.47 20.46
CA PRO A 273 -16.04 -12.03 19.84
C PRO A 273 -16.15 -10.59 19.32
N THR A 274 -15.12 -9.78 19.55
CA THR A 274 -15.05 -8.38 19.10
C THR A 274 -13.86 -8.19 18.17
N ILE A 275 -14.11 -7.75 16.94
CA ILE A 275 -13.06 -7.44 15.97
C ILE A 275 -12.22 -6.28 16.50
N SER A 276 -10.89 -6.46 16.53
CA SER A 276 -9.94 -5.48 17.03
C SER A 276 -8.69 -5.52 16.15
N VAL A 277 -8.72 -4.78 15.03
CA VAL A 277 -7.59 -4.73 14.09
C VAL A 277 -6.42 -4.00 14.76
N LYS A 278 -5.19 -4.44 14.51
CA LYS A 278 -3.97 -3.77 14.99
C LYS A 278 -2.96 -3.58 13.87
N ALA A 279 -2.31 -2.41 13.85
CA ALA A 279 -1.28 -1.99 12.90
C ALA A 279 -1.62 -2.03 11.40
N ALA A 280 -2.86 -2.34 10.98
CA ALA A 280 -3.21 -2.43 9.56
C ALA A 280 -3.22 -1.04 8.90
N GLY A 281 -3.66 -0.01 9.62
CA GLY A 281 -3.69 1.39 9.21
C GLY A 281 -2.30 1.97 8.96
N THR A 282 -1.25 1.40 9.57
CA THR A 282 0.14 1.77 9.30
C THR A 282 0.49 1.65 7.83
N ILE A 283 -0.06 0.65 7.12
CA ILE A 283 0.19 0.50 5.68
C ILE A 283 -0.31 1.73 4.91
N MET A 284 -1.49 2.24 5.26
CA MET A 284 -2.01 3.44 4.64
C MET A 284 -1.25 4.70 5.08
N GLN A 285 -0.83 4.77 6.34
CA GLN A 285 0.04 5.85 6.83
C GLN A 285 1.35 5.93 6.04
N GLU A 286 2.03 4.80 5.81
CA GLU A 286 3.28 4.75 5.04
C GLU A 286 3.06 5.07 3.57
N LEU A 287 1.95 4.63 2.99
CA LEU A 287 1.58 4.97 1.62
C LEU A 287 1.35 6.48 1.48
N CYS A 288 0.63 7.06 2.44
CA CYS A 288 0.37 8.49 2.54
C CYS A 288 1.64 9.32 2.77
N ARG A 289 2.56 8.85 3.64
CA ARG A 289 3.86 9.49 3.87
C ARG A 289 4.69 9.54 2.60
N ALA A 290 4.81 8.40 1.91
CA ALA A 290 5.50 8.31 0.62
C ALA A 290 4.94 9.29 -0.42
N ILE A 291 3.61 9.46 -0.45
CA ILE A 291 2.94 10.40 -1.35
C ILE A 291 3.25 11.84 -0.97
N LEU A 292 3.18 12.21 0.31
CA LEU A 292 3.53 13.56 0.74
C LEU A 292 4.94 13.94 0.31
N ASP A 293 5.90 13.04 0.49
CA ASP A 293 7.28 13.26 0.06
C ASP A 293 7.37 13.51 -1.45
N THR A 294 6.56 12.80 -2.25
CA THR A 294 6.50 12.94 -3.72
C THR A 294 5.82 14.23 -4.17
N GLU A 295 4.65 14.53 -3.59
CA GLU A 295 3.83 15.67 -3.94
C GLU A 295 4.48 17.00 -3.53
N ILE A 296 5.22 17.02 -2.40
CA ILE A 296 6.07 18.16 -2.03
C ILE A 296 7.11 18.43 -3.13
N GLY A 297 7.75 17.38 -3.65
CA GLY A 297 8.71 17.50 -4.76
C GLY A 297 8.08 18.05 -6.05
N ARG A 298 7.02 17.40 -6.53
CA ARG A 298 6.32 17.79 -7.78
C ARG A 298 5.69 19.18 -7.72
N THR A 299 5.14 19.55 -6.57
CA THR A 299 4.50 20.86 -6.40
C THR A 299 5.51 21.99 -6.39
N THR A 300 6.71 21.77 -5.85
CA THR A 300 7.79 22.76 -5.91
C THR A 300 8.15 23.07 -7.37
N GLU A 301 8.32 22.04 -8.20
CA GLU A 301 8.60 22.20 -9.63
C GLU A 301 7.45 22.91 -10.38
N SER A 302 6.19 22.59 -10.07
CA SER A 302 5.02 23.21 -10.70
C SER A 302 4.85 24.68 -10.32
N ILE A 303 5.08 25.03 -9.04
CA ILE A 303 5.07 26.41 -8.57
C ILE A 303 6.20 27.19 -9.23
N ASP A 304 7.40 26.63 -9.33
CA ASP A 304 8.53 27.28 -10.01
C ASP A 304 8.25 27.50 -11.50
N ALA A 305 7.64 26.53 -12.18
CA ALA A 305 7.20 26.70 -13.57
C ALA A 305 6.12 27.80 -13.73
N SER A 306 5.15 27.84 -12.81
CA SER A 306 4.07 28.84 -12.81
C SER A 306 4.58 30.24 -12.48
N LEU A 307 5.52 30.36 -11.54
CA LEU A 307 6.24 31.59 -11.23
C LEU A 307 7.09 32.05 -12.41
N SER A 308 7.79 31.14 -13.09
CA SER A 308 8.57 31.44 -14.30
C SER A 308 7.68 31.98 -15.43
N ALA A 309 6.50 31.38 -15.64
CA ALA A 309 5.52 31.85 -16.61
C ALA A 309 4.97 33.24 -16.24
N TYR A 310 4.66 33.45 -14.96
CA TYR A 310 4.20 34.75 -14.46
C TYR A 310 5.28 35.84 -14.62
N THR A 311 6.53 35.52 -14.32
CA THR A 311 7.69 36.42 -14.52
C THR A 311 7.87 36.78 -15.99
N ARG A 312 7.77 35.82 -16.91
CA ARG A 312 7.80 36.10 -18.37
C ARG A 312 6.70 37.07 -18.80
N LEU A 313 5.50 36.95 -18.24
CA LEU A 313 4.40 37.87 -18.54
C LEU A 313 4.66 39.29 -18.01
N LEU A 314 5.31 39.41 -16.84
CA LEU A 314 5.75 40.70 -16.28
C LEU A 314 6.89 41.33 -17.09
N GLU A 315 7.89 40.55 -17.48
CA GLU A 315 9.00 40.98 -18.32
C GLU A 315 8.49 41.44 -19.69
N ARG A 316 7.56 40.70 -20.31
CA ARG A 316 6.93 41.10 -21.57
C ARG A 316 6.19 42.43 -21.42
N LYS A 317 5.56 42.70 -20.29
CA LYS A 317 4.92 43.99 -20.00
C LYS A 317 5.97 45.11 -19.88
N ALA A 318 7.09 44.85 -19.20
CA ALA A 318 8.15 45.83 -18.95
C ALA A 318 9.08 46.06 -20.17
N ALA A 319 9.13 45.14 -21.12
CA ALA A 319 10.02 45.22 -22.27
C ALA A 319 9.75 46.46 -23.14
N PRO A 320 10.80 47.18 -23.57
CA PRO A 320 10.66 48.33 -24.46
C PRO A 320 10.02 47.90 -25.79
N LYS A 321 9.00 48.62 -26.23
CA LYS A 321 8.22 48.26 -27.43
C LYS A 321 8.87 48.68 -28.75
N GLY A 322 10.02 49.34 -28.71
CA GLY A 322 10.79 49.65 -29.93
C GLY A 322 10.15 50.71 -30.84
N GLY A 323 9.27 51.57 -30.33
CA GLY A 323 8.70 52.71 -31.07
C GLY A 323 7.23 52.99 -30.79
N PHE A 324 6.71 54.11 -31.31
CA PHE A 324 5.32 54.57 -31.11
C PHE A 324 4.29 53.58 -31.68
N LEU A 325 4.49 53.11 -32.92
CA LEU A 325 3.55 52.18 -33.59
C LEU A 325 3.45 50.82 -32.88
N ASN A 326 4.58 50.29 -32.39
CA ASN A 326 4.60 49.03 -31.64
C ASN A 326 4.05 49.17 -30.21
N THR A 327 4.15 50.37 -29.64
CA THR A 327 3.50 50.68 -28.36
C THR A 327 1.99 50.76 -28.54
N LEU A 328 1.54 51.42 -29.62
CA LEU A 328 0.13 51.48 -29.98
C LEU A 328 -0.44 50.09 -30.27
N SER A 329 0.26 49.24 -31.03
CA SER A 329 -0.21 47.88 -31.33
C SER A 329 -0.32 47.00 -30.10
N TYR A 330 0.58 47.16 -29.12
CA TYR A 330 0.48 46.46 -27.84
C TYR A 330 -0.77 46.88 -27.04
N TYR A 331 -1.02 48.19 -26.91
CA TYR A 331 -2.12 48.72 -26.09
C TYR A 331 -3.50 48.73 -26.77
N LEU A 332 -3.57 48.87 -28.10
CA LEU A 332 -4.81 48.83 -28.87
C LEU A 332 -5.11 47.44 -29.45
N GLY A 333 -4.10 46.56 -29.52
CA GLY A 333 -4.28 45.16 -29.93
C GLY A 333 -4.73 44.26 -28.78
N ASN A 334 -5.03 42.99 -29.10
CA ASN A 334 -5.44 41.99 -28.12
C ASN A 334 -4.31 41.57 -27.15
N GLU A 335 -3.05 41.91 -27.41
CA GLU A 335 -1.89 41.43 -26.64
C GLU A 335 -1.90 41.90 -25.17
N VAL A 336 -2.36 43.13 -24.87
CA VAL A 336 -2.52 43.59 -23.48
C VAL A 336 -3.62 42.84 -22.74
N TRP A 337 -4.72 42.55 -23.42
CA TRP A 337 -5.83 41.78 -22.86
C TRP A 337 -5.41 40.33 -22.61
N GLU A 338 -4.70 39.71 -23.54
CA GLU A 338 -4.15 38.36 -23.42
C GLU A 338 -3.12 38.26 -22.27
N ASN A 339 -2.22 39.24 -22.14
CA ASN A 339 -1.25 39.26 -21.05
C ASN A 339 -1.92 39.47 -19.68
N ARG A 340 -2.94 40.34 -19.60
CA ARG A 340 -3.71 40.57 -18.36
C ARG A 340 -4.56 39.36 -17.98
N ALA A 341 -5.25 38.76 -18.94
CA ALA A 341 -6.03 37.54 -18.75
C ALA A 341 -5.12 36.36 -18.38
N GLY A 342 -3.97 36.23 -19.02
CA GLY A 342 -2.94 35.23 -18.70
C GLY A 342 -2.46 35.37 -17.26
N ARG A 343 -2.09 36.59 -16.82
CA ARG A 343 -1.66 36.82 -15.43
C ARG A 343 -2.75 36.52 -14.39
N GLN A 344 -4.00 36.89 -14.67
CA GLN A 344 -5.12 36.58 -13.78
C GLN A 344 -5.40 35.08 -13.72
N ARG A 345 -5.35 34.37 -14.85
CA ARG A 345 -5.49 32.91 -14.90
C ARG A 345 -4.38 32.22 -14.10
N THR A 346 -3.11 32.57 -14.36
CA THR A 346 -1.98 31.99 -13.62
C THR A 346 -2.05 32.27 -12.13
N GLN A 347 -2.46 33.48 -11.70
CA GLN A 347 -2.69 33.76 -10.27
C GLN A 347 -3.81 32.93 -9.66
N GLN A 348 -4.93 32.78 -10.37
CA GLN A 348 -6.05 31.96 -9.89
C GLN A 348 -5.69 30.47 -9.83
N GLU A 349 -4.93 29.98 -10.80
CA GLU A 349 -4.40 28.61 -10.82
C GLU A 349 -3.44 28.37 -9.66
N ILE A 350 -2.47 29.26 -9.42
CA ILE A 350 -1.56 29.19 -8.26
C ILE A 350 -2.35 29.20 -6.95
N ALA A 351 -3.31 30.12 -6.79
CA ALA A 351 -4.08 30.24 -5.55
C ALA A 351 -5.06 29.08 -5.31
N ARG A 352 -5.52 28.40 -6.38
CA ARG A 352 -6.31 27.17 -6.27
C ARG A 352 -5.41 25.99 -5.90
N ALA A 353 -4.30 25.81 -6.60
CA ALA A 353 -3.33 24.75 -6.33
C ALA A 353 -2.76 24.82 -4.90
N GLN A 354 -2.44 26.03 -4.41
CA GLN A 354 -1.97 26.24 -3.04
C GLN A 354 -3.02 25.88 -1.98
N ARG A 355 -4.29 26.24 -2.20
CA ARG A 355 -5.38 25.90 -1.26
C ARG A 355 -5.67 24.41 -1.23
N GLN A 356 -5.71 23.78 -2.40
CA GLN A 356 -5.86 22.34 -2.54
C GLN A 356 -4.72 21.60 -1.83
N ARG A 357 -3.49 22.07 -2.00
CA ARG A 357 -2.31 21.50 -1.33
C ARG A 357 -2.42 21.59 0.19
N GLU A 358 -2.82 22.74 0.74
CA GLU A 358 -2.85 22.91 2.20
C GLU A 358 -3.86 21.99 2.87
N GLN A 359 -5.05 21.81 2.27
CA GLN A 359 -6.08 20.92 2.78
C GLN A 359 -5.68 19.44 2.69
N LEU A 360 -5.07 19.04 1.57
CA LEU A 360 -4.54 17.69 1.40
C LEU A 360 -3.43 17.40 2.40
N ARG A 361 -2.52 18.36 2.56
CA ARG A 361 -1.38 18.28 3.47
C ARG A 361 -1.87 18.15 4.90
N GLU A 362 -2.82 18.96 5.34
CA GLU A 362 -3.36 18.90 6.70
C GLU A 362 -3.98 17.52 7.03
N ALA A 363 -4.75 16.96 6.09
CA ALA A 363 -5.37 15.66 6.30
C ALA A 363 -4.36 14.51 6.32
N VAL A 364 -3.41 14.52 5.39
CA VAL A 364 -2.39 13.47 5.31
C VAL A 364 -1.36 13.61 6.44
N GLU A 365 -0.99 14.83 6.82
CA GLU A 365 -0.16 15.11 7.99
C GLU A 365 -0.83 14.61 9.27
N LYS A 366 -2.15 14.74 9.42
CA LYS A 366 -2.87 14.17 10.58
C LYS A 366 -2.84 12.64 10.58
N LEU A 367 -3.00 11.99 9.43
CA LEU A 367 -2.90 10.53 9.32
C LEU A 367 -1.47 10.06 9.66
N VAL A 368 -0.46 10.76 9.15
CA VAL A 368 0.97 10.47 9.39
C VAL A 368 1.41 10.80 10.82
N ALA A 369 0.83 11.82 11.45
CA ALA A 369 1.09 12.22 12.84
C ALA A 369 0.32 11.39 13.86
N SER A 370 -0.69 10.62 13.41
CA SER A 370 -1.33 9.63 14.27
C SER A 370 -0.27 8.64 14.74
N PRO A 371 -0.21 8.32 16.05
CA PRO A 371 0.82 7.44 16.57
C PRO A 371 0.87 6.15 15.77
N SER A 372 2.07 5.80 15.31
CA SER A 372 2.30 4.45 14.79
C SER A 372 1.99 3.46 15.90
N ASP A 373 1.45 2.31 15.52
CA ASP A 373 1.32 1.18 16.45
C ASP A 373 2.71 0.83 17.02
N ASP A 374 2.80 0.61 18.34
CA ASP A 374 4.07 0.36 19.05
C ASP A 374 4.79 -0.89 18.56
N ARG A 375 4.10 -1.77 17.83
CA ARG A 375 4.70 -2.97 17.23
C ARG A 375 5.51 -2.69 15.96
N VAL A 376 5.33 -1.53 15.34
CA VAL A 376 5.91 -1.18 14.04
C VAL A 376 7.35 -0.71 14.20
N GLU A 377 8.22 -1.16 13.30
CA GLU A 377 9.62 -0.77 13.28
C GLU A 377 10.04 -0.34 11.86
N VAL A 378 10.90 0.67 11.78
CA VAL A 378 11.63 1.01 10.55
C VAL A 378 12.99 0.32 10.60
N TRP A 379 13.36 -0.38 9.52
CA TRP A 379 14.55 -1.23 9.45
C TRP A 379 15.69 -0.64 8.62
#